data_AF-A0A1G1C5N9-F1
#
_entry.id   AF-A0A1G1C5N9-F1
#
_cell.length_a   1.000
_cell.length_b   1.000
_cell.length_c   1.000
_cell.angle_alpha   90.00
_cell.angle_beta   90.00
_cell.angle_gamma   90.00
#
_symmetry.space_group_name_H-M   'P 1'
#
loop_
_entity.id
_entity.type
_entity.pdbx_description
1 polymer ?
#
loop_
_entity_poly.entity_id
_entity_poly.type
_entity_poly.pdbx_seq_one_letter_code
_entity_poly.pdbx_strand_id
1 'polypeptide(L)'
;MKQFIKWLTITNSFNFIVVLSLVSIIIKIPGTIIGDLIVNLIGLNRPPFSSNTQTAELNIFHYVTLILIAPFFETLIGQYIPIKLLSKFIKSNKLIIILSALVFSFLHLPVLGFLLGAFLVGVVFSWGYILKTKKKGSKPFLIIMLAHGLHNLIAIFAVYLLQLLNIQ
;
A
#
# COMPACT_ATOMS: atom_id res chain seq x y z
N MET A 1 13.71 7.71 16.42
CA MET A 1 13.66 6.82 15.24
C MET A 1 14.27 5.42 15.47
N LYS A 2 15.53 5.28 15.90
CA LYS A 2 16.18 3.95 16.10
C LYS A 2 15.43 3.04 17.11
N GLN A 3 14.98 3.59 18.23
CA GLN A 3 14.23 2.84 19.25
C GLN A 3 12.88 2.32 18.74
N PHE A 4 12.16 3.13 17.96
CA PHE A 4 10.89 2.74 17.34
C PHE A 4 11.05 1.59 16.33
N ILE A 5 12.06 1.68 15.46
CA ILE A 5 12.37 0.59 14.51
C ILE A 5 12.74 -0.69 15.27
N LYS A 6 13.55 -0.58 16.34
CA LYS A 6 13.88 -1.72 17.20
C LYS A 6 12.63 -2.32 17.84
N TRP A 7 11.69 -1.50 18.31
CA TRP A 7 10.44 -1.99 18.87
C TRP A 7 9.59 -2.75 17.82
N LEU A 8 9.50 -2.25 16.59
CA LEU A 8 8.78 -2.91 15.49
C LEU A 8 9.32 -4.29 15.12
N THR A 9 10.62 -4.55 15.35
CA THR A 9 11.21 -5.87 15.06
C THR A 9 10.79 -6.91 16.09
N ILE A 10 10.66 -6.51 17.35
CA ILE A 10 10.36 -7.42 18.47
C ILE A 10 8.86 -7.57 18.74
N THR A 11 8.05 -6.56 18.40
CA THR A 11 6.61 -6.56 18.66
C THR A 11 5.87 -7.74 18.01
N ASN A 12 4.70 -8.04 18.55
CA ASN A 12 3.84 -9.12 18.05
C ASN A 12 3.27 -8.77 16.65
N SER A 13 2.70 -9.76 15.96
CA SER A 13 2.20 -9.57 14.59
C SER A 13 1.02 -8.58 14.54
N PHE A 14 0.13 -8.60 15.53
CA PHE A 14 -1.03 -7.71 15.58
C PHE A 14 -0.62 -6.23 15.66
N ASN A 15 0.21 -5.87 16.63
CA ASN A 15 0.72 -4.51 16.79
C ASN A 15 1.48 -4.04 15.54
N PHE A 16 2.24 -4.95 14.91
CA PHE A 16 2.94 -4.64 13.69
C PHE A 16 1.99 -4.33 12.53
N ILE A 17 0.94 -5.14 12.36
CA ILE A 17 -0.10 -4.94 11.34
C ILE A 17 -0.73 -3.56 11.52
N VAL A 18 -1.22 -3.26 12.72
CA VAL A 18 -1.86 -1.96 13.03
C VAL A 18 -0.94 -0.79 12.71
N VAL A 19 0.30 -0.83 13.21
CA VAL A 19 1.24 0.28 13.01
C VAL A 19 1.62 0.43 11.53
N LEU A 20 1.85 -0.68 10.82
CA LEU A 20 2.20 -0.63 9.40
C LEU A 20 1.05 -0.05 8.56
N SER A 21 -0.19 -0.44 8.86
CA SER A 21 -1.40 0.11 8.23
C SER A 21 -1.52 1.61 8.48
N LEU A 22 -1.37 2.07 9.73
CA LEU A 22 -1.44 3.50 10.05
C LEU A 22 -0.35 4.31 9.35
N VAL A 23 0.90 3.84 9.39
CA VAL A 23 2.01 4.49 8.69
C VAL A 23 1.75 4.56 7.19
N SER A 24 1.24 3.48 6.58
CA SER A 24 0.93 3.46 5.15
C SER A 24 -0.16 4.48 4.76
N ILE A 25 -1.14 4.75 5.63
CA ILE A 25 -2.16 5.78 5.37
C ILE A 25 -1.55 7.18 5.47
N ILE A 26 -0.80 7.43 6.54
CA ILE A 26 -0.15 8.73 6.80
C ILE A 26 0.72 9.15 5.61
N ILE A 27 1.44 8.21 4.98
CA ILE A 27 2.27 8.53 3.80
C ILE A 27 1.50 8.56 2.48
N LYS A 28 0.40 7.79 2.37
CA LYS A 28 -0.40 7.73 1.14
C LYS A 28 -1.06 9.06 0.85
N ILE A 29 -1.59 9.73 1.88
CA ILE A 29 -2.31 11.01 1.74
C ILE A 29 -1.43 12.08 1.05
N PRO A 30 -0.27 12.49 1.60
CA PRO A 30 0.58 13.48 0.95
C PRO A 30 1.12 12.99 -0.40
N GLY A 31 1.45 11.70 -0.52
CA GLY A 31 1.91 11.13 -1.79
C GLY A 31 0.88 11.23 -2.91
N THR A 32 -0.40 11.02 -2.59
CA THR A 32 -1.50 11.13 -3.54
C THR A 32 -1.75 12.59 -3.92
N ILE A 33 -1.78 13.51 -2.93
CA ILE A 33 -1.94 14.95 -3.17
C ILE A 33 -0.84 15.47 -4.11
N ILE A 34 0.42 15.12 -3.84
CA ILE A 34 1.56 15.53 -4.68
C ILE A 34 1.46 14.88 -6.06
N GLY A 35 1.09 13.60 -6.15
CA GLY A 35 0.91 12.90 -7.41
C GLY A 35 -0.16 13.54 -8.30
N ASP A 36 -1.33 13.84 -7.73
CA ASP A 36 -2.41 14.55 -8.39
C ASP A 36 -1.97 15.95 -8.85
N LEU A 37 -1.24 16.69 -8.02
CA LEU A 37 -0.69 18.00 -8.40
C LEU A 37 0.24 17.89 -9.61
N ILE A 38 1.17 16.92 -9.61
CA ILE A 38 2.08 16.68 -10.74
C ILE A 38 1.30 16.38 -12.01
N VAL A 39 0.34 15.45 -11.95
CA VAL A 39 -0.49 15.04 -13.11
C VAL A 39 -1.28 16.21 -13.68
N ASN A 40 -1.81 17.08 -12.82
CA ASN A 40 -2.49 18.31 -13.22
C ASN A 40 -1.53 19.29 -13.91
N LEU A 41 -0.35 19.54 -13.33
CA LEU A 41 0.64 20.48 -13.87
C LEU A 41 1.14 20.10 -15.27
N ILE A 42 1.23 18.80 -15.56
CA ILE A 42 1.69 18.28 -16.87
C ILE A 42 0.55 18.00 -17.85
N GLY A 43 -0.70 18.36 -17.51
CA GLY A 43 -1.85 18.21 -18.41
C GLY A 43 -2.29 16.76 -18.66
N LEU A 44 -1.97 15.83 -17.74
CA LEU A 44 -2.36 14.42 -17.86
C LEU A 44 -3.65 14.05 -17.10
N ASN A 45 -4.28 15.01 -16.40
CA ASN A 45 -5.58 14.82 -15.75
C ASN A 45 -6.72 14.80 -16.78
N ARG A 46 -6.79 13.72 -17.55
CA ARG A 46 -7.87 13.42 -18.49
C ARG A 46 -8.42 12.02 -18.19
N PRO A 47 -9.72 11.77 -18.35
CA PRO A 47 -10.23 10.38 -18.32
C PRO A 47 -9.46 9.52 -19.32
N PRO A 48 -9.03 8.29 -18.98
CA PRO A 48 -9.33 7.48 -17.78
C PRO A 48 -8.33 7.62 -16.62
N PHE A 49 -7.40 8.57 -16.69
CA PHE A 49 -6.29 8.72 -15.73
C PHE A 49 -6.67 9.51 -14.45
N SER A 50 -7.90 10.02 -14.40
CA SER A 50 -8.43 10.87 -13.32
C SER A 50 -9.14 10.05 -12.23
N SER A 51 -8.83 10.35 -10.97
CA SER A 51 -9.44 9.74 -9.78
C SER A 51 -10.93 10.09 -9.60
N ASN A 52 -11.39 11.20 -10.16
CA ASN A 52 -12.76 11.73 -9.99
C ASN A 52 -13.84 11.00 -10.81
N THR A 53 -13.46 9.99 -11.61
CA THR A 53 -14.38 9.31 -12.54
C THR A 53 -14.99 8.02 -11.98
N GLN A 54 -14.68 7.65 -10.72
CA GLN A 54 -15.07 6.36 -10.14
C GLN A 54 -15.89 6.52 -8.85
N THR A 55 -17.16 6.88 -8.97
CA THR A 55 -18.14 6.70 -7.88
C THR A 55 -18.99 5.47 -8.16
N ALA A 56 -18.56 4.31 -7.68
CA ALA A 56 -19.34 3.08 -7.76
C ALA A 56 -20.16 2.87 -6.48
N GLU A 57 -21.42 2.46 -6.63
CA GLU A 57 -22.18 1.90 -5.51
C GLU A 57 -21.54 0.57 -5.09
N LEU A 58 -20.93 0.54 -3.90
CA LEU A 58 -20.26 -0.65 -3.41
C LEU A 58 -21.26 -1.60 -2.75
N ASN A 59 -21.31 -2.83 -3.24
CA ASN A 59 -22.00 -3.94 -2.56
C ASN A 59 -21.00 -4.79 -1.74
N ILE A 60 -21.53 -5.78 -1.00
CA ILE A 60 -20.71 -6.65 -0.13
C ILE A 60 -19.56 -7.35 -0.88
N PHE A 61 -19.75 -7.73 -2.15
CA PHE A 61 -18.72 -8.35 -2.96
C PHE A 61 -17.56 -7.39 -3.26
N HIS A 62 -17.86 -6.11 -3.47
CA HIS A 62 -16.82 -5.10 -3.65
C HIS A 62 -15.98 -4.91 -2.37
N TYR A 63 -16.62 -4.87 -1.19
CA TYR A 63 -15.88 -4.78 0.08
C TYR A 63 -14.98 -5.98 0.33
N VAL A 64 -15.49 -7.20 0.13
CA VAL A 64 -14.68 -8.43 0.23
C VAL A 64 -13.50 -8.38 -0.75
N THR A 65 -13.76 -7.90 -1.97
CA THR A 65 -12.71 -7.76 -2.98
C THR A 65 -11.64 -6.78 -2.55
N LEU A 66 -12.02 -5.57 -2.13
CA LEU A 66 -11.09 -4.50 -1.76
C LEU A 66 -10.31 -4.79 -0.48
N ILE A 67 -10.88 -5.54 0.47
CA ILE A 67 -10.26 -5.78 1.80
C ILE A 67 -9.47 -7.09 1.83
N LEU A 68 -9.88 -8.11 1.07
CA LEU A 68 -9.27 -9.44 1.14
C LEU A 68 -8.63 -9.87 -0.19
N ILE A 69 -9.41 -9.87 -1.26
CA ILE A 69 -8.99 -10.47 -2.55
C ILE A 69 -7.90 -9.62 -3.21
N ALA A 70 -8.13 -8.33 -3.39
CA ALA A 70 -7.16 -7.41 -3.98
C ALA A 70 -5.86 -7.37 -3.14
N PRO A 71 -5.91 -7.16 -1.81
CA PRO A 71 -4.70 -7.21 -0.97
C PRO A 71 -3.92 -8.52 -1.07
N PHE A 72 -4.59 -9.67 -1.24
CA PHE A 72 -3.92 -10.95 -1.49
C PHE A 72 -3.10 -10.92 -2.78
N PHE A 73 -3.73 -10.58 -3.91
CA PHE A 73 -3.06 -10.56 -5.21
C PHE A 73 -2.01 -9.45 -5.31
N GLU A 74 -2.31 -8.27 -4.78
CA GLU A 74 -1.38 -7.13 -4.77
C GLU A 74 -0.18 -7.40 -3.88
N THR A 75 -0.35 -8.06 -2.73
CA THR A 75 0.79 -8.47 -1.89
C THR A 75 1.60 -9.57 -2.56
N LEU A 76 0.94 -10.49 -3.27
CA LEU A 76 1.61 -11.56 -4.00
C LEU A 76 2.47 -10.98 -5.13
N ILE A 77 1.89 -10.13 -5.97
CA ILE A 77 2.52 -9.57 -7.18
C ILE A 77 3.44 -8.40 -6.84
N GLY A 78 3.07 -7.55 -5.88
CA GLY A 78 3.80 -6.34 -5.52
C GLY A 78 4.87 -6.52 -4.46
N GLN A 79 4.79 -7.57 -3.61
CA GLN A 79 5.80 -7.84 -2.58
C GLN A 79 6.41 -9.23 -2.68
N TYR A 80 5.61 -10.31 -2.58
CA TYR A 80 6.16 -11.66 -2.47
C TYR A 80 7.02 -12.06 -3.68
N ILE A 81 6.46 -11.98 -4.89
CA ILE A 81 7.14 -12.39 -6.12
C ILE A 81 8.37 -11.52 -6.37
N PRO A 82 8.29 -10.17 -6.40
CA PRO A 82 9.45 -9.33 -6.68
C PRO A 82 10.54 -9.50 -5.63
N ILE A 83 10.21 -9.50 -4.33
CA ILE A 83 11.21 -9.63 -3.28
C ILE A 83 11.92 -10.99 -3.38
N LYS A 84 11.17 -12.08 -3.59
CA LYS A 84 11.75 -13.43 -3.67
C LYS A 84 12.63 -13.63 -4.91
N LEU A 85 12.23 -13.07 -6.05
CA LEU A 85 13.01 -13.14 -7.29
C LEU A 85 14.25 -12.24 -7.22
N LEU A 86 14.09 -10.98 -6.85
CA LEU A 86 15.18 -10.01 -6.80
C LEU A 86 16.23 -10.38 -5.74
N SER A 87 15.83 -10.96 -4.60
CA SER A 87 16.77 -11.43 -3.57
C SER A 87 17.75 -12.49 -4.05
N LYS A 88 17.48 -13.16 -5.18
CA LYS A 88 18.43 -14.12 -5.78
C LYS A 88 19.60 -13.43 -6.48
N PHE A 89 19.41 -12.20 -6.95
CA PHE A 89 20.37 -11.49 -7.80
C PHE A 89 20.90 -10.21 -7.15
N ILE A 90 20.15 -9.61 -6.23
CA ILE A 90 20.43 -8.32 -5.60
C ILE A 90 20.67 -8.53 -4.11
N LYS A 91 21.81 -8.05 -3.59
CA LYS A 91 22.13 -8.09 -2.15
C LYS A 91 21.58 -6.90 -1.36
N SER A 92 21.30 -5.78 -2.04
CA SER A 92 20.82 -4.55 -1.41
C SER A 92 19.31 -4.61 -1.14
N ASN A 93 18.94 -4.74 0.14
CA ASN A 93 17.54 -4.66 0.57
C ASN A 93 16.87 -3.34 0.15
N LYS A 94 17.62 -2.23 0.13
CA LYS A 94 17.08 -0.93 -0.30
C LYS A 94 16.63 -0.97 -1.76
N LEU A 95 17.47 -1.54 -2.63
CA LEU A 95 17.15 -1.65 -4.06
C LEU A 95 15.97 -2.60 -4.29
N ILE A 96 15.92 -3.73 -3.58
CA ILE A 96 14.78 -4.66 -3.63
C ILE A 96 13.48 -3.97 -3.22
N ILE A 97 13.49 -3.18 -2.14
CA ILE A 97 12.31 -2.43 -1.67
C ILE A 97 11.83 -1.46 -2.74
N ILE A 98 12.74 -0.68 -3.34
CA ILE A 98 12.39 0.30 -4.38
C ILE A 98 11.78 -0.41 -5.60
N LEU A 99 12.42 -1.47 -6.10
CA LEU A 99 11.93 -2.20 -7.28
C LEU A 99 10.57 -2.89 -7.01
N SER A 100 10.39 -3.47 -5.83
CA SER A 100 9.12 -4.07 -5.42
C SER A 100 8.02 -3.02 -5.29
N ALA A 101 8.33 -1.86 -4.74
CA ALA A 101 7.40 -0.74 -4.62
C ALA A 101 6.98 -0.17 -5.98
N LEU A 102 7.88 -0.16 -6.97
CA LEU A 102 7.54 0.21 -8.35
C LEU A 102 6.52 -0.77 -8.94
N VAL A 103 6.75 -2.08 -8.80
CA VAL A 103 5.78 -3.11 -9.24
C VAL A 103 4.42 -2.89 -8.59
N PHE A 104 4.39 -2.66 -7.27
CA PHE A 104 3.14 -2.38 -6.56
C PHE A 104 2.43 -1.11 -7.04
N SER A 105 3.17 -0.03 -7.30
CA SER A 105 2.63 1.21 -7.86
C SER A 105 1.99 0.97 -9.23
N PHE A 106 2.64 0.20 -10.12
CA PHE A 106 2.11 -0.11 -11.45
C PHE A 106 0.78 -0.87 -11.44
N LEU A 107 0.46 -1.62 -10.37
CA LEU A 107 -0.85 -2.27 -10.22
C LEU A 107 -2.01 -1.27 -10.08
N HIS A 108 -1.72 0.00 -9.80
CA HIS A 108 -2.71 1.05 -9.61
C HIS A 108 -2.95 1.90 -10.87
N LEU A 109 -2.33 1.53 -12.00
CA LEU A 109 -2.72 2.07 -13.30
C LEU A 109 -4.20 1.70 -13.60
N PRO A 110 -4.95 2.58 -14.29
CA PRO A 110 -4.49 3.78 -14.99
C PRO A 110 -4.49 5.07 -14.17
N VAL A 111 -4.85 5.08 -12.87
CA VAL A 111 -5.00 6.34 -12.12
C VAL A 111 -3.63 6.94 -11.78
N LEU A 112 -3.14 7.86 -12.62
CA LEU A 112 -1.75 8.33 -12.57
C LEU A 112 -1.41 9.09 -11.29
N GLY A 113 -2.35 9.90 -10.78
CA GLY A 113 -2.13 10.68 -9.57
C GLY A 113 -1.98 9.82 -8.31
N PHE A 114 -2.48 8.59 -8.34
CA PHE A 114 -2.35 7.64 -7.24
C PHE A 114 -1.00 6.92 -7.23
N LEU A 115 -0.24 6.93 -8.34
CA LEU A 115 0.98 6.15 -8.48
C LEU A 115 2.04 6.52 -7.43
N LEU A 116 2.21 7.81 -7.12
CA LEU A 116 3.17 8.24 -6.11
C LEU A 116 2.76 7.77 -4.70
N GLY A 117 1.48 7.94 -4.34
CA GLY A 117 0.94 7.43 -3.08
C GLY A 117 1.09 5.90 -2.97
N ALA A 118 0.73 5.17 -4.02
CA ALA A 118 0.87 3.72 -4.11
C ALA A 118 2.33 3.27 -4.02
N PHE A 119 3.26 3.98 -4.67
CA PHE A 119 4.69 3.72 -4.56
C PHE A 119 5.18 3.85 -3.11
N LEU A 120 4.82 4.94 -2.42
CA LEU A 120 5.22 5.15 -1.02
C LEU A 120 4.65 4.06 -0.10
N VAL A 121 3.40 3.65 -0.30
CA VAL A 121 2.80 2.51 0.41
C VAL A 121 3.56 1.21 0.10
N GLY A 122 3.88 0.97 -1.17
CA GLY A 122 4.68 -0.16 -1.62
C GLY A 122 6.05 -0.21 -0.96
N VAL A 123 6.69 0.93 -0.71
CA VAL A 123 7.95 1.02 0.06
C VAL A 123 7.74 0.54 1.48
N VAL A 124 6.69 0.99 2.17
CA VAL A 124 6.38 0.58 3.55
C VAL A 124 6.07 -0.91 3.64
N PHE A 125 5.26 -1.44 2.73
CA PHE A 125 4.93 -2.87 2.73
C PHE A 125 6.13 -3.74 2.38
N SER A 126 6.95 -3.35 1.40
CA SER A 126 8.16 -4.08 1.05
C SER A 126 9.20 -4.05 2.18
N TRP A 127 9.36 -2.89 2.85
CA TRP A 127 10.18 -2.77 4.04
C TRP A 127 9.68 -3.67 5.17
N GLY A 128 8.37 -3.64 5.45
CA GLY A 128 7.75 -4.48 6.48
C GLY A 128 7.91 -5.97 6.17
N TYR A 129 7.77 -6.35 4.90
CA TYR A 129 7.97 -7.72 4.44
C TYR A 129 9.39 -8.21 4.75
N ILE A 130 10.42 -7.47 4.32
CA ILE A 130 11.83 -7.81 4.59
C ILE A 130 12.14 -7.76 6.09
N LEU A 131 11.48 -6.89 6.86
CA LEU A 131 11.69 -6.85 8.30
C LEU A 131 11.17 -8.13 8.97
N LYS A 132 10.02 -8.64 8.54
CA LYS A 132 9.41 -9.85 9.11
C LYS A 132 10.07 -11.14 8.62
N THR A 133 10.67 -11.18 7.43
CA THR A 133 11.45 -12.36 7.00
C THR A 133 12.63 -12.64 7.94
N LYS A 134 13.16 -11.64 8.63
CA LYS A 134 14.25 -11.79 9.60
C LYS A 134 13.82 -12.40 10.94
N LYS A 135 12.52 -12.45 11.24
CA LYS A 135 11.99 -12.99 12.50
C LYS A 135 11.63 -14.48 12.31
N LYS A 136 12.31 -15.37 13.03
CA LYS A 136 12.06 -16.82 12.99
C LYS A 136 10.58 -17.13 13.27
N GLY A 137 9.97 -17.98 12.46
CA GLY A 137 8.56 -18.38 12.59
C GLY A 137 7.54 -17.32 12.16
N SER A 138 7.98 -16.15 11.68
CA SER A 138 7.07 -15.14 11.13
C SER A 138 6.49 -15.61 9.79
N LYS A 139 5.29 -15.10 9.45
CA LYS A 139 4.62 -15.30 8.16
C LYS A 139 4.53 -13.95 7.44
N PRO A 140 5.61 -13.47 6.78
CA PRO A 140 5.67 -12.10 6.25
C PRO A 140 4.57 -11.81 5.24
N PHE A 141 4.28 -12.76 4.34
CA PHE A 141 3.19 -12.64 3.38
C PHE A 141 1.85 -12.34 4.06
N LEU A 142 1.44 -13.18 5.02
CA LEU A 142 0.18 -13.02 5.73
C LEU A 142 0.13 -11.70 6.52
N ILE A 143 1.23 -11.33 7.17
CA ILE A 143 1.32 -10.08 7.95
C ILE A 143 1.11 -8.86 7.04
N ILE A 144 1.78 -8.82 5.88
CA ILE A 144 1.67 -7.70 4.95
C ILE A 144 0.32 -7.67 4.26
N MET A 145 -0.21 -8.83 3.85
CA MET A 145 -1.56 -8.94 3.29
C MET A 145 -2.62 -8.42 4.25
N LEU A 146 -2.55 -8.79 5.54
CA LEU A 146 -3.48 -8.29 6.56
C LEU A 146 -3.30 -6.80 6.85
N ALA A 147 -2.06 -6.31 6.88
CA ALA A 147 -1.80 -4.87 7.01
C ALA A 147 -2.34 -4.07 5.82
N HIS A 148 -2.27 -4.63 4.61
CA HIS A 148 -2.84 -4.04 3.42
C HIS A 148 -4.38 -4.07 3.43
N GLY A 149 -4.99 -5.21 3.82
CA GLY A 149 -6.43 -5.28 4.01
C GLY A 149 -6.95 -4.28 5.03
N LEU A 150 -6.24 -4.10 6.15
CA LEU A 150 -6.57 -3.09 7.16
C LEU A 150 -6.37 -1.65 6.63
N HIS A 151 -5.33 -1.40 5.83
CA HIS A 151 -5.15 -0.12 5.14
C HIS A 151 -6.37 0.20 4.25
N ASN A 152 -6.81 -0.75 3.44
CA ASN A 152 -7.95 -0.58 2.54
C ASN A 152 -9.25 -0.38 3.33
N LEU A 153 -9.47 -1.16 4.40
CA LEU A 153 -10.63 -0.98 5.27
C LEU A 153 -10.69 0.44 5.85
N ILE A 154 -9.58 0.96 6.38
CA ILE A 154 -9.56 2.33 6.94
C ILE A 154 -9.80 3.37 5.84
N ALA A 155 -9.20 3.20 4.66
CA ALA A 155 -9.40 4.12 3.54
C ALA A 155 -10.87 4.17 3.09
N ILE A 156 -11.52 3.00 2.96
CA ILE A 156 -12.94 2.89 2.61
C ILE A 156 -13.81 3.55 3.68
N PHE A 157 -13.53 3.30 4.96
CA PHE A 157 -14.29 3.92 6.06
C PHE A 157 -14.13 5.44 6.07
N ALA A 158 -12.92 5.96 5.79
CA ALA A 158 -12.69 7.38 5.68
C ALA A 158 -13.51 8.01 4.54
N VAL A 159 -13.55 7.38 3.36
CA VAL A 159 -14.36 7.84 2.23
C VAL A 159 -15.85 7.84 2.58
N TYR A 160 -16.35 6.76 3.19
CA TYR A 160 -17.75 6.66 3.61
C TYR A 160 -18.12 7.74 4.64
N LEU A 161 -17.23 8.01 5.61
CA LEU A 161 -17.43 9.06 6.60
C LEU A 161 -17.48 10.46 5.96
N LEU A 162 -16.60 10.76 5.00
CA LEU A 162 -16.62 12.04 4.28
C LEU A 162 -17.92 12.22 3.48
N GLN A 163 -18.41 11.16 2.84
CA GLN A 163 -19.69 11.15 2.13
C GLN A 163 -20.87 11.43 3.08
N LEU A 164 -20.91 10.76 4.23
CA LEU A 164 -21.94 11.00 5.26
C LEU A 164 -21.94 12.45 5.78
N LEU A 165 -20.76 13.06 5.84
CA LEU A 165 -20.59 14.44 6.30
C LEU A 165 -20.82 15.49 5.19
N ASN A 166 -21.16 15.08 3.96
CA ASN A 166 -21.26 15.95 2.79
C ASN A 166 -20.00 16.79 2.51
N ILE A 167 -18.81 16.25 2.82
CA ILE A 167 -17.52 16.86 2.51
C ILE A 167 -17.01 16.18 1.24
N GLN A 168 -17.11 16.87 0.08
CA GLN A 168 -16.54 16.43 -1.21
C GLN A 168 -15.15 17.03 -1.42
#